data_AF-A0A6B3ESF3-F1
#
_entry.id   AF-A0A6B3ESF3-F1
#
_cell.length_a   1.000
_cell.length_b   1.000
_cell.length_c   1.000
_cell.angle_alpha   90.00
_cell.angle_beta   90.00
_cell.angle_gamma   90.00
#
_symmetry.space_group_name_H-M   'P 1'
#
loop_
_entity.id
_entity.type
_entity.pdbx_description
1 polymer ?
#
loop_
_entity_poly.entity_id
_entity_poly.type
_entity_poly.pdbx_seq_one_letter_code
_entity_poly.pdbx_strand_id
1 'polypeptide(L)'
;ALASNDAPDVIEVGNTQVAQYAASGGVKDLSDRVTDLKGADWLPGLAEPGKIDGKQYGIPWYAANRVVLYNKDLFAKAGIKKPPATRDEWLS
;
A
#
# COMPACT_ATOMS: atom_id res chain seq x y z
N ALA A 1 3.20 -17.57 -10.17
CA ALA A 1 4.59 -17.10 -9.96
C ALA A 1 5.26 -17.85 -8.82
N LEU A 2 4.77 -17.78 -7.57
CA LEU A 2 5.44 -18.45 -6.43
C LEU A 2 5.32 -19.98 -6.40
N ALA A 3 4.42 -20.58 -7.20
CA ALA A 3 4.25 -22.04 -7.29
C ALA A 3 5.00 -22.69 -8.46
N SER A 4 5.80 -21.93 -9.22
CA SER A 4 6.60 -22.45 -10.35
C SER A 4 8.08 -22.59 -9.95
N ASN A 5 8.81 -23.48 -10.63
CA ASN A 5 10.25 -23.66 -10.41
C ASN A 5 11.12 -22.43 -10.75
N ASP A 6 10.56 -21.42 -11.40
CA ASP A 6 11.25 -20.17 -11.80
C ASP A 6 10.67 -18.94 -11.08
N ALA A 7 10.41 -19.04 -9.76
CA ALA A 7 9.94 -17.91 -8.99
C ALA A 7 11.01 -16.79 -8.89
N PRO A 8 10.63 -15.50 -8.95
CA PRO A 8 11.56 -14.39 -8.79
C PRO A 8 12.06 -14.27 -7.34
N ASP A 9 13.26 -13.73 -7.15
CA ASP A 9 13.83 -13.48 -5.81
C ASP A 9 13.07 -12.41 -5.03
N VAL A 10 12.53 -11.40 -5.72
CA VAL A 10 11.78 -10.29 -5.14
C VAL A 10 10.53 -10.04 -5.98
N ILE A 11 9.39 -9.85 -5.31
CA ILE A 11 8.13 -9.47 -5.93
C ILE A 11 7.63 -8.15 -5.37
N GLU A 12 7.08 -7.31 -6.24
CA GLU A 12 6.25 -6.19 -5.81
C GLU A 12 4.82 -6.70 -5.55
N VAL A 13 4.28 -6.36 -4.38
CA VAL A 13 2.92 -6.72 -4.00
C VAL A 13 2.24 -5.53 -3.33
N GLY A 14 0.91 -5.47 -3.43
CA GLY A 14 0.12 -4.54 -2.65
C GLY A 14 0.23 -4.85 -1.16
N ASN A 15 0.22 -3.81 -0.33
CA ASN A 15 0.31 -3.96 1.12
C ASN A 15 -0.80 -4.88 1.71
N THR A 16 -1.99 -4.89 1.12
CA THR A 16 -3.11 -5.76 1.50
C THR A 16 -2.89 -7.23 1.15
N GLN A 17 -1.92 -7.55 0.29
CA GLN A 17 -1.64 -8.91 -0.19
C GLN A 17 -0.56 -9.62 0.62
N VAL A 18 0.22 -8.89 1.44
CA VAL A 18 1.35 -9.47 2.20
C VAL A 18 0.90 -10.62 3.10
N ALA A 19 -0.23 -10.47 3.80
CA ALA A 19 -0.78 -11.51 4.67
C ALA A 19 -1.08 -12.82 3.92
N GLN A 20 -1.65 -12.70 2.72
CA GLN A 20 -1.96 -13.85 1.86
C GLN A 20 -0.68 -14.56 1.42
N TYR A 21 0.34 -13.81 1.02
CA TYR A 21 1.62 -14.38 0.61
C TYR A 21 2.36 -15.03 1.78
N ALA A 22 2.37 -14.41 2.96
CA ALA A 22 2.93 -15.00 4.18
C ALA A 22 2.24 -16.32 4.53
N ALA A 23 0.91 -16.36 4.50
CA ALA A 23 0.12 -17.56 4.76
C ALA A 23 0.37 -18.70 3.75
N SER A 24 0.73 -18.37 2.51
CA SER A 24 1.09 -19.36 1.48
C SER A 24 2.41 -20.10 1.74
N GLY A 25 3.27 -19.56 2.61
CA GLY A 25 4.65 -20.03 2.80
C GLY A 25 5.62 -19.71 1.65
N GLY A 26 5.15 -19.00 0.61
CA GLY A 26 5.95 -18.66 -0.58
C GLY A 26 6.85 -17.42 -0.43
N VAL A 27 6.90 -16.79 0.74
CA VAL A 27 7.74 -15.61 1.01
C VAL A 27 8.55 -15.79 2.27
N LYS A 28 9.74 -15.18 2.30
CA LYS A 28 10.72 -15.33 3.38
C LYS A 28 10.38 -14.45 4.58
N ASP A 29 10.53 -15.00 5.78
CA ASP A 29 10.59 -14.23 7.03
C ASP A 29 11.89 -13.41 7.04
N LEU A 30 11.77 -12.08 7.10
CA LEU A 30 12.84 -11.10 7.05
C LEU A 30 13.10 -10.46 8.42
N SER A 31 12.55 -11.01 9.51
CA SER A 31 12.65 -10.43 10.85
C SER A 31 14.10 -10.24 11.30
N ASP A 32 15.00 -11.15 10.91
CA ASP A 32 16.45 -11.08 11.18
C ASP A 32 17.19 -10.03 10.33
N ARG A 33 16.54 -9.47 9.30
CA ARG A 33 17.12 -8.51 8.35
C ARG A 33 16.60 -7.10 8.49
N VAL A 34 15.66 -6.83 9.39
CA VAL A 34 15.05 -5.50 9.54
C VAL A 34 16.11 -4.42 9.75
N THR A 35 17.13 -4.68 10.58
CA THR A 35 18.23 -3.75 10.81
C THR A 35 19.06 -3.51 9.55
N ASP A 36 19.46 -4.57 8.85
CA ASP A 36 20.24 -4.50 7.61
C ASP A 36 19.48 -3.74 6.50
N LEU A 37 18.15 -3.84 6.50
CA LEU A 37 17.24 -3.20 5.57
C LEU A 37 16.82 -1.78 6.01
N LYS A 38 17.51 -1.21 7.00
CA LYS A 38 17.25 0.12 7.55
C LYS A 38 15.82 0.31 8.07
N GLY A 39 15.29 -0.70 8.77
CA GLY A 39 13.94 -0.68 9.32
C GLY A 39 13.63 0.51 10.25
N ALA A 40 14.66 1.09 10.86
CA ALA A 40 14.53 2.31 11.66
C ALA A 40 14.09 3.54 10.85
N ASP A 41 14.35 3.56 9.53
CA ASP A 41 13.98 4.66 8.64
C ASP A 41 12.54 4.51 8.10
N TRP A 42 11.89 3.37 8.34
CA TRP A 42 10.56 3.10 7.79
C TRP A 42 9.48 3.87 8.54
N LEU A 43 8.56 4.47 7.79
CA LEU A 43 7.35 5.05 8.38
C LEU A 43 6.49 3.93 8.99
N PRO A 44 6.08 4.02 10.26
CA PRO A 44 5.31 2.95 10.92
C PRO A 44 4.08 2.52 10.13
N GLY A 45 3.30 3.48 9.61
CA GLY A 45 2.10 3.19 8.82
C GLY A 45 2.35 2.43 7.50
N LEU A 46 3.59 2.43 7.00
CA LEU A 46 3.97 1.65 5.81
C LEU A 46 4.62 0.31 6.18
N ALA A 47 5.24 0.22 7.35
CA ALA A 47 5.91 -0.99 7.84
C ALA A 47 4.92 -2.03 8.41
N GLU A 48 3.87 -1.58 9.11
CA GLU A 48 2.90 -2.46 9.77
C GLU A 48 2.21 -3.45 8.83
N PRO A 49 1.77 -3.09 7.60
CA PRO A 49 1.21 -4.07 6.67
C PRO A 49 2.18 -5.18 6.26
N GLY A 50 3.49 -4.94 6.40
CA GLY A 50 4.53 -5.93 6.17
C GLY A 50 4.73 -6.91 7.33
N LYS A 51 4.11 -6.65 8.49
CA LYS A 51 4.25 -7.47 9.70
C LYS A 51 3.04 -8.38 9.89
N ILE A 52 3.27 -9.69 9.92
CA ILE A 52 2.24 -10.72 10.13
C ILE A 52 2.66 -11.54 11.35
N ASP A 53 1.80 -11.59 12.37
CA ASP A 53 2.04 -12.34 13.62
C ASP A 53 3.42 -12.06 14.26
N GLY A 54 3.82 -10.78 14.27
CA GLY A 54 5.09 -10.32 14.83
C GLY A 54 6.32 -10.55 13.95
N LYS A 55 6.15 -11.11 12.75
CA LYS A 55 7.23 -11.37 11.78
C LYS A 55 7.17 -10.42 10.60
N GLN A 56 8.31 -10.01 10.08
CA GLN A 56 8.41 -9.13 8.92
C GLN A 56 8.45 -9.95 7.62
N TYR A 57 7.49 -9.76 6.73
CA TYR A 57 7.44 -10.42 5.41
C TYR A 57 7.47 -9.46 4.22
N GLY A 58 7.17 -8.17 4.44
CA GLY A 58 7.21 -7.14 3.40
C GLY A 58 8.12 -5.98 3.77
N ILE A 59 8.76 -5.34 2.79
CA ILE A 59 9.55 -4.12 2.97
C ILE A 59 8.78 -2.95 2.34
N PRO A 60 8.63 -1.80 3.01
CA PRO A 60 8.00 -0.63 2.40
C PRO A 60 8.78 -0.13 1.18
N TRP A 61 8.10 0.02 0.03
CA TRP A 61 8.73 0.53 -1.19
C TRP A 61 8.27 1.95 -1.56
N TYR A 62 6.96 2.16 -1.67
CA TYR A 62 6.36 3.49 -1.85
C TYR A 62 5.02 3.57 -1.11
N ALA A 63 4.52 4.80 -0.97
CA ALA A 63 3.18 5.08 -0.47
C ALA A 63 2.35 5.74 -1.57
N ALA A 64 1.06 5.44 -1.58
CA ALA A 64 0.07 6.15 -2.38
C ALA A 64 -1.08 6.58 -1.48
N ASN A 65 -1.52 7.83 -1.64
CA ASN A 65 -2.73 8.33 -1.01
C ASN A 65 -3.85 8.50 -2.06
N ARG A 66 -5.09 8.41 -1.60
CA ARG A 66 -6.26 8.71 -2.44
C ARG A 66 -6.57 10.19 -2.33
N VAL A 67 -6.80 10.83 -3.47
CA VAL A 67 -7.21 12.24 -3.56
C VAL A 67 -8.37 12.38 -4.54
N VAL A 68 -9.15 13.44 -4.39
CA VAL A 68 -10.20 13.79 -5.34
C VAL A 68 -9.59 14.61 -6.48
N LEU A 69 -9.69 14.11 -7.71
CA LEU A 69 -9.36 14.86 -8.91
C LEU A 69 -10.66 15.31 -9.59
N TYR A 70 -10.71 16.57 -10.03
CA TYR A 70 -11.88 17.12 -10.70
C TYR A 70 -11.48 18.13 -11.79
N ASN A 71 -12.36 18.30 -12.78
CA ASN A 71 -12.19 19.29 -13.84
C ASN A 71 -12.80 20.64 -13.41
N LYS A 72 -11.97 21.67 -13.30
CA LYS A 72 -12.37 23.01 -12.84
C LYS A 72 -13.38 23.68 -13.77
N ASP A 73 -13.25 23.52 -15.08
CA ASP A 73 -14.14 24.14 -16.06
C ASP A 73 -15.53 23.51 -16.02
N LEU A 74 -15.60 22.18 -15.87
CA LEU A 74 -16.88 21.49 -15.73
C LEU A 74 -17.58 21.86 -14.42
N PHE A 75 -16.84 21.98 -13.32
CA PHE A 75 -17.38 22.44 -12.04
C PHE A 75 -17.94 23.86 -12.14
N ALA A 76 -17.19 24.78 -12.76
CA ALA A 76 -17.65 26.15 -12.96
C ALA A 76 -18.90 26.22 -13.85
N LYS A 77 -18.94 25.45 -14.95
CA LYS A 77 -20.12 25.35 -15.84
C LYS A 77 -21.35 24.80 -15.13
N ALA A 78 -21.17 23.89 -14.17
CA ALA A 78 -22.23 23.34 -13.33
C ALA A 78 -22.62 24.26 -12.14
N GLY A 79 -21.99 25.43 -11.99
CA GLY A 79 -22.27 26.35 -10.88
C GLY A 79 -21.62 25.98 -9.55
N ILE A 80 -20.75 24.97 -9.53
CA ILE A 80 -20.05 24.49 -8.32
C ILE A 80 -18.89 25.45 -8.01
N LYS A 81 -19.07 26.31 -7.00
CA LYS A 81 -18.09 27.37 -6.65
C LYS A 81 -16.94 26.89 -5.77
N LYS A 82 -17.12 25.77 -5.06
CA LYS A 82 -16.10 25.13 -4.21
C LYS A 82 -16.24 23.62 -4.34
N PRO A 83 -15.14 22.84 -4.38
CA PRO A 83 -15.24 21.39 -4.37
C PRO A 83 -15.99 20.90 -3.14
N PRO A 84 -16.88 19.90 -3.28
CA PRO A 84 -17.51 19.24 -2.14
C PRO A 84 -16.49 18.78 -1.11
N ALA A 85 -16.72 19.11 0.15
CA ALA A 85 -15.90 18.70 1.29
C ALA A 85 -16.47 17.45 1.97
N THR A 86 -17.72 17.09 1.70
CA THR A 86 -18.38 15.91 2.25
C THR A 86 -18.90 14.98 1.14
N ARG A 87 -19.18 13.74 1.50
CA ARG A 87 -19.78 12.77 0.58
C ARG A 87 -21.19 13.19 0.14
N ASP A 88 -21.96 13.79 1.04
CA ASP A 88 -23.32 14.23 0.73
C ASP A 88 -23.30 15.41 -0.25
N GLU A 89 -22.41 16.38 -0.07
CA GLU A 89 -22.18 17.46 -1.03
C GLU A 89 -21.66 16.95 -2.39
N TRP A 90 -20.96 15.81 -2.42
CA TRP A 90 -20.46 15.21 -3.65
C TRP A 90 -21.55 14.49 -4.46
N LEU A 91 -22.61 14.01 -3.79
CA LEU A 91 -23.68 13.23 -4.40
C LEU A 91 -24.91 14.06 -4.80
N SER A 92 -25.02 15.30 -4.32
CA SER A 92 -26.10 16.27 -4.65
C SER A 92 -25.88 16.94 -6.00
#